data_AF-A0AAD5Y2N9-F1
#
_entry.id   AF-A0AAD5Y2N9-F1
#
_cell.length_a   1.000
_cell.length_b   1.000
_cell.length_c   1.000
_cell.angle_alpha   90.00
_cell.angle_beta   90.00
_cell.angle_gamma   90.00
#
_symmetry.space_group_name_H-M   'P 1'
#
loop_
_entity.id
_entity.type
_entity.pdbx_description
1 polymer ?
#
loop_
_entity_poly.entity_id
_entity_poly.type
_entity_poly.pdbx_seq_one_letter_code
_entity_poly.pdbx_strand_id
1 'polypeptide(L)'
;MKMKIEYTGFHPTPNWKIPKVDVSIDPLEFFEKFIKTRTPCILTGFPADLDWLTLDNLNESCGDKVVQVEKKKDGTFGHGNTRIKMKFSEFVDELPKGNLYLTTQYEEEDIDEEEDIESDSEPDAEEVEAESQLIKSFAAPPLDSMLPDIPYSLEIFSGLILFQINLWIGMASEKGTSTGLHHDFHDNFYCLKQGKKRFTLFSPKDADKMYTTGTISRVFPNGLIEYANGEKVRADGAYLSDIARWKVEQAEFELENAPEEDKEELEKKLEELMDEMFQIEGGLAMDMEEYDEKGNKRTLSTDSSNKKQKIQESDNPPSFSRVPVAVLEGKESKEFPLISKATKVVVELKEGETLLVS
;
A
#
# COMPACT_ATOMS: atom_id res chain seq x y z
N MET A 1 19.18 -3.20 -17.81
CA MET A 1 19.95 -2.93 -16.58
C MET A 1 20.00 -4.22 -15.76
N LYS A 2 21.12 -4.58 -15.12
CA LYS A 2 21.17 -5.78 -14.27
C LYS A 2 20.58 -5.41 -12.90
N MET A 3 19.56 -6.14 -12.46
CA MET A 3 18.92 -5.92 -11.16
C MET A 3 19.94 -6.04 -10.02
N LYS A 4 19.84 -5.14 -9.03
CA LYS A 4 20.75 -5.03 -7.89
C LYS A 4 20.03 -5.32 -6.58
N ILE A 5 20.33 -6.45 -5.93
CA ILE A 5 19.77 -6.81 -4.62
C ILE A 5 20.79 -6.45 -3.53
N GLU A 6 20.46 -5.48 -2.68
CA GLU A 6 21.29 -5.01 -1.57
C GLU A 6 20.71 -5.34 -0.19
N TYR A 7 19.58 -6.06 -0.16
CA TYR A 7 18.87 -6.40 1.07
C TYR A 7 19.77 -7.05 2.13
N THR A 8 19.76 -6.47 3.33
CA THR A 8 20.57 -6.91 4.48
C THR A 8 19.74 -7.49 5.62
N GLY A 9 18.42 -7.51 5.50
CA GLY A 9 17.52 -8.06 6.51
C GLY A 9 17.47 -9.58 6.53
N PHE A 10 16.44 -10.10 7.19
CA PHE A 10 16.26 -11.52 7.44
C PHE A 10 16.09 -12.36 6.16
N HIS A 11 16.86 -13.44 6.09
CA HIS A 11 16.68 -14.50 5.09
C HIS A 11 16.51 -15.84 5.81
N PRO A 12 15.38 -16.55 5.64
CA PRO A 12 15.12 -17.79 6.34
C PRO A 12 16.06 -18.89 5.86
N THR A 13 16.35 -19.85 6.75
CA THR A 13 16.92 -21.14 6.36
C THR A 13 15.78 -22.12 6.04
N PRO A 14 16.01 -23.20 5.26
CA PRO A 14 14.93 -24.12 4.86
C PRO A 14 14.12 -24.75 6.02
N ASN A 15 14.70 -24.83 7.22
CA ASN A 15 14.06 -25.40 8.41
C ASN A 15 13.68 -24.33 9.45
N TRP A 16 13.81 -23.05 9.10
CA TRP A 16 13.46 -21.97 10.00
C TRP A 16 11.95 -22.00 10.31
N LYS A 17 11.61 -21.74 11.56
CA LYS A 17 10.22 -21.66 12.02
C LYS A 17 9.96 -20.26 12.52
N ILE A 18 8.78 -19.75 12.19
CA ILE A 18 8.36 -18.43 12.64
C ILE A 18 8.29 -18.39 14.17
N PRO A 19 8.99 -17.45 14.84
CA PRO A 19 8.90 -17.28 16.27
C PRO A 19 7.50 -16.80 16.66
N LYS A 20 7.02 -17.31 17.79
CA LYS A 20 5.83 -16.80 18.47
C LYS A 20 6.27 -15.99 19.68
N VAL A 21 5.73 -14.78 19.81
CA VAL A 21 6.15 -13.79 20.80
C VAL A 21 4.90 -13.25 21.47
N ASP A 22 4.93 -13.14 22.79
CA ASP A 22 3.84 -12.53 23.54
C ASP A 22 3.94 -11.00 23.49
N VAL A 23 2.80 -10.32 23.48
CA VAL A 23 2.72 -8.84 23.48
C VAL A 23 3.48 -8.20 24.65
N SER A 24 3.69 -8.91 25.76
CA SER A 24 4.44 -8.40 26.92
C SER A 24 5.96 -8.26 26.74
N ILE A 25 6.50 -8.58 25.54
CA ILE A 25 7.92 -8.36 25.23
C ILE A 25 8.31 -6.88 25.39
N ASP A 26 9.54 -6.64 25.87
CA ASP A 26 10.09 -5.29 25.94
C ASP A 26 10.13 -4.62 24.54
N PRO A 27 9.65 -3.37 24.39
CA PRO A 27 9.60 -2.70 23.08
C PRO A 27 10.95 -2.59 22.37
N LEU A 28 12.03 -2.33 23.10
CA LEU A 28 13.37 -2.22 22.51
C LEU A 28 13.88 -3.58 22.07
N GLU A 29 13.62 -4.63 22.87
CA GLU A 29 13.91 -6.00 22.50
C GLU A 29 13.13 -6.43 21.23
N PHE A 30 11.84 -6.06 21.14
CA PHE A 30 11.02 -6.32 19.96
C PHE A 30 11.57 -5.62 18.72
N PHE A 31 11.91 -4.33 18.84
CA PHE A 31 12.48 -3.55 17.75
C PHE A 31 13.80 -4.16 17.24
N GLU A 32 14.75 -4.43 18.14
CA GLU A 32 16.08 -4.95 17.78
C GLU A 32 16.01 -6.36 17.18
N LYS A 33 15.03 -7.18 17.57
CA LYS A 33 14.89 -8.56 17.08
C LYS A 33 14.07 -8.70 15.81
N PHE A 34 13.00 -7.92 15.65
CA PHE A 34 12.01 -8.14 14.60
C PHE A 34 11.92 -6.99 13.60
N ILE A 35 11.72 -5.76 14.06
CA ILE A 35 11.57 -4.59 13.18
C ILE A 35 12.86 -4.27 12.45
N LYS A 36 13.95 -4.01 13.20
CA LYS A 36 15.24 -3.61 12.64
C LYS A 36 15.85 -4.67 11.73
N THR A 37 15.61 -5.95 12.02
CA THR A 37 16.16 -7.08 11.25
C THR A 37 15.25 -7.53 10.12
N ARG A 38 14.03 -6.97 10.01
CA ARG A 38 12.99 -7.40 9.06
C ARG A 38 12.61 -8.88 9.24
N THR A 39 12.60 -9.36 10.49
CA THR A 39 12.30 -10.76 10.81
C THR A 39 10.80 -10.90 11.12
N PRO A 40 10.04 -11.71 10.36
CA PRO A 40 8.63 -11.93 10.65
C PRO A 40 8.44 -12.73 11.94
N CYS A 41 7.38 -12.43 12.68
CA CYS A 41 6.98 -13.16 13.88
C CYS A 41 5.46 -13.21 14.02
N ILE A 42 4.97 -14.14 14.84
CA ILE A 42 3.59 -14.14 15.29
C ILE A 42 3.53 -13.52 16.68
N LEU A 43 2.75 -12.46 16.83
CA LEU A 43 2.40 -11.84 18.10
C LEU A 43 1.13 -12.47 18.66
N THR A 44 1.14 -12.78 19.95
CA THR A 44 -0.04 -13.22 20.72
C THR A 44 -0.45 -12.16 21.72
N GLY A 45 -1.76 -11.97 21.90
CA GLY A 45 -2.29 -10.94 22.81
C GLY A 45 -2.32 -9.53 22.23
N PHE A 46 -2.11 -9.39 20.92
CA PHE A 46 -2.19 -8.11 20.20
C PHE A 46 -3.05 -8.25 18.93
N PRO A 47 -3.93 -7.28 18.63
CA PRO A 47 -4.38 -6.20 19.52
C PRO A 47 -5.18 -6.77 20.70
N ALA A 48 -5.13 -6.10 21.85
CA ALA A 48 -5.98 -6.46 22.99
C ALA A 48 -7.45 -6.09 22.69
N ASP A 49 -8.40 -6.75 23.33
CA ASP A 49 -9.80 -6.28 23.40
C ASP A 49 -10.56 -6.09 22.07
N LEU A 50 -10.31 -6.94 21.06
CA LEU A 50 -11.07 -6.96 19.80
C LEU A 50 -12.40 -7.74 19.87
N ASP A 51 -12.98 -7.94 21.06
CA ASP A 51 -14.23 -8.70 21.21
C ASP A 51 -15.44 -8.00 20.60
N TRP A 52 -15.39 -6.68 20.50
CA TRP A 52 -16.41 -5.89 19.81
C TRP A 52 -16.40 -6.10 18.29
N LEU A 53 -15.27 -6.52 17.70
CA LEU A 53 -15.11 -6.65 16.25
C LEU A 53 -15.77 -7.94 15.75
N THR A 54 -17.09 -7.90 15.64
CA THR A 54 -17.93 -8.99 15.12
C THR A 54 -18.74 -8.49 13.93
N LEU A 55 -19.16 -9.41 13.05
CA LEU A 55 -19.98 -9.06 11.90
C LEU A 55 -21.31 -8.44 12.33
N ASP A 56 -21.91 -8.94 13.41
CA ASP A 56 -23.18 -8.44 13.94
C ASP A 56 -23.03 -7.00 14.48
N ASN A 57 -22.01 -6.73 15.29
CA ASN A 57 -21.77 -5.38 15.81
C ASN A 57 -21.44 -4.38 14.69
N LEU A 58 -20.59 -4.78 13.73
CA LEU A 58 -20.30 -3.94 12.56
C LEU A 58 -21.56 -3.64 11.75
N ASN A 59 -22.46 -4.61 11.61
CA ASN A 59 -23.70 -4.43 10.86
C ASN A 59 -24.71 -3.55 11.62
N GLU A 60 -24.80 -3.69 12.93
CA GLU A 60 -25.67 -2.87 13.78
C GLU A 60 -25.24 -1.40 13.76
N SER A 61 -23.94 -1.13 13.82
CA SER A 61 -23.42 0.23 13.93
C SER A 61 -23.10 0.90 12.60
N CYS A 62 -22.72 0.14 11.57
CA CYS A 62 -22.24 0.67 10.29
C CYS A 62 -22.97 0.06 9.08
N GLY A 63 -24.11 -0.58 9.27
CA GLY A 63 -24.86 -1.29 8.21
C GLY A 63 -25.31 -0.41 7.04
N ASP A 64 -25.45 0.89 7.25
CA ASP A 64 -25.84 1.87 6.22
C ASP A 64 -24.64 2.47 5.46
N LYS A 65 -23.41 2.31 5.97
CA LYS A 65 -22.19 2.78 5.32
C LYS A 65 -21.97 2.09 3.97
N VAL A 66 -21.54 2.87 2.98
CA VAL A 66 -21.19 2.37 1.66
C VAL A 66 -19.79 1.79 1.70
N VAL A 67 -19.63 0.56 1.24
CA VAL A 67 -18.37 -0.17 1.18
C VAL A 67 -18.09 -0.65 -0.23
N GLN A 68 -16.82 -0.87 -0.54
CA GLN A 68 -16.41 -1.42 -1.83
C GLN A 68 -16.04 -2.89 -1.73
N VAL A 69 -16.69 -3.74 -2.52
CA VAL A 69 -16.47 -5.19 -2.48
C VAL A 69 -16.04 -5.75 -3.83
N GLU A 70 -15.08 -6.66 -3.80
CA GLU A 70 -14.65 -7.42 -4.97
C GLU A 70 -15.59 -8.63 -5.18
N LYS A 71 -16.02 -8.83 -6.42
CA LYS A 71 -16.72 -10.06 -6.83
C LYS A 71 -15.72 -11.10 -7.29
N LYS A 72 -15.95 -12.35 -6.87
CA LYS A 72 -15.13 -13.50 -7.23
C LYS A 72 -15.09 -13.68 -8.76
N LYS A 73 -13.89 -13.76 -9.33
CA LYS A 73 -13.66 -14.04 -10.76
C LYS A 73 -12.73 -15.24 -10.88
N ASP A 74 -13.09 -16.19 -11.74
CA ASP A 74 -12.33 -17.44 -11.96
C ASP A 74 -11.95 -18.20 -10.68
N GLY A 75 -12.79 -18.09 -9.65
CA GLY A 75 -12.60 -18.77 -8.37
C GLY A 75 -11.66 -18.07 -7.38
N THR A 76 -11.12 -16.89 -7.69
CA THR A 76 -10.15 -16.16 -6.85
C THR A 76 -10.52 -14.66 -6.69
N PHE A 77 -9.88 -14.00 -5.72
CA PHE A 77 -9.99 -12.57 -5.44
C PHE A 77 -8.59 -11.92 -5.52
N GLY A 78 -8.50 -10.60 -5.51
CA GLY A 78 -7.25 -9.85 -5.53
C GLY A 78 -6.69 -9.61 -6.93
N HIS A 79 -7.56 -9.36 -7.92
CA HIS A 79 -7.13 -9.06 -9.29
C HIS A 79 -7.21 -7.56 -9.65
N GLY A 80 -7.46 -6.67 -8.68
CA GLY A 80 -7.72 -5.25 -8.97
C GLY A 80 -8.95 -5.00 -9.85
N ASN A 81 -9.88 -5.96 -9.96
CA ASN A 81 -11.08 -5.81 -10.77
C ASN A 81 -12.04 -4.76 -10.18
N THR A 82 -12.95 -4.27 -11.02
CA THR A 82 -14.07 -3.37 -10.67
C THR A 82 -14.73 -3.78 -9.35
N ARG A 83 -14.48 -2.98 -8.31
CA ARG A 83 -15.20 -3.07 -7.04
C ARG A 83 -16.61 -2.56 -7.25
N ILE A 84 -17.57 -3.19 -6.59
CA ILE A 84 -18.94 -2.67 -6.55
C ILE A 84 -19.18 -1.98 -5.22
N LYS A 85 -19.88 -0.84 -5.26
CA LYS A 85 -20.34 -0.13 -4.08
C LYS A 85 -21.68 -0.72 -3.63
N MET A 86 -21.81 -1.00 -2.35
CA MET A 86 -23.05 -1.47 -1.71
C MET A 86 -23.06 -1.10 -0.24
N LYS A 87 -24.23 -1.16 0.41
CA LYS A 87 -24.29 -0.96 1.86
C LYS A 87 -23.62 -2.13 2.58
N PHE A 88 -23.01 -1.86 3.74
CA PHE A 88 -22.40 -2.92 4.54
C PHE A 88 -23.43 -4.00 4.94
N SER A 89 -24.67 -3.60 5.24
CA SER A 89 -25.77 -4.54 5.51
C SER A 89 -26.09 -5.46 4.34
N GLU A 90 -26.12 -4.92 3.11
CA GLU A 90 -26.31 -5.71 1.89
C GLU A 90 -25.14 -6.69 1.67
N PHE A 91 -23.91 -6.26 1.95
CA PHE A 91 -22.75 -7.14 1.92
C PHE A 91 -22.87 -8.29 2.94
N VAL A 92 -23.28 -8.00 4.18
CA VAL A 92 -23.50 -9.00 5.24
C VAL A 92 -24.53 -10.05 4.80
N ASP A 93 -25.64 -9.61 4.20
CA ASP A 93 -26.70 -10.50 3.68
C ASP A 93 -26.22 -11.39 2.51
N GLU A 94 -25.33 -10.87 1.67
CA GLU A 94 -24.80 -11.57 0.49
C GLU A 94 -23.57 -12.45 0.81
N LEU A 95 -22.87 -12.18 1.91
CA LEU A 95 -21.63 -12.87 2.32
C LEU A 95 -21.76 -14.42 2.37
N PRO A 96 -22.87 -15.01 2.86
CA PRO A 96 -23.07 -16.46 2.86
C PRO A 96 -23.03 -17.11 1.47
N LYS A 97 -23.25 -16.34 0.40
CA LYS A 97 -23.19 -16.85 -0.99
C LYS A 97 -21.76 -17.14 -1.45
N GLY A 98 -20.73 -16.65 -0.74
CA GLY A 98 -19.34 -17.02 -1.00
C GLY A 98 -18.67 -16.35 -2.21
N ASN A 99 -19.30 -15.29 -2.73
CA ASN A 99 -18.88 -14.62 -3.97
C ASN A 99 -18.35 -13.19 -3.77
N LEU A 100 -18.35 -12.68 -2.54
CA LEU A 100 -17.91 -11.34 -2.21
C LEU A 100 -16.69 -11.37 -1.28
N TYR A 101 -15.81 -10.40 -1.46
CA TYR A 101 -14.66 -10.14 -0.60
C TYR A 101 -14.55 -8.63 -0.36
N LEU A 102 -14.64 -8.23 0.90
CA LEU A 102 -14.44 -6.85 1.34
C LEU A 102 -12.96 -6.64 1.69
N THR A 103 -12.40 -5.55 1.18
CA THR A 103 -11.10 -5.00 1.59
C THR A 103 -11.23 -3.49 1.63
N THR A 104 -10.88 -2.87 2.75
CA THR A 104 -10.98 -1.39 2.91
C THR A 104 -9.72 -0.65 2.44
N GLN A 105 -8.84 -1.33 1.71
CA GLN A 105 -7.68 -0.73 1.07
C GLN A 105 -8.14 -0.05 -0.24
N TYR A 106 -8.71 1.14 -0.10
CA TYR A 106 -9.20 1.96 -1.22
C TYR A 106 -8.05 2.70 -1.91
N GLU A 107 -8.18 2.91 -3.22
CA GLU A 107 -7.30 3.83 -3.95
C GLU A 107 -7.74 5.28 -3.66
N GLU A 108 -6.87 6.28 -3.83
CA GLU A 108 -7.24 7.68 -3.54
C GLU A 108 -8.43 8.14 -4.41
N GLU A 109 -8.51 7.64 -5.65
CA GLU A 109 -9.62 7.89 -6.58
C GLU A 109 -10.94 7.17 -6.20
N ASP A 110 -10.89 6.19 -5.29
CA ASP A 110 -12.03 5.39 -4.84
C ASP A 110 -12.80 6.08 -3.67
N ILE A 111 -12.16 7.06 -3.03
CA ILE A 111 -12.77 7.92 -2.01
C ILE A 111 -13.62 8.95 -2.76
N ASP A 112 -14.73 8.51 -3.35
CA ASP A 112 -15.69 9.44 -3.96
C ASP A 112 -16.03 10.53 -2.95
N GLU A 113 -15.90 11.77 -3.39
CA GLU A 113 -16.58 12.96 -2.88
C GLU A 113 -18.04 12.53 -2.58
N GLU A 114 -18.38 12.33 -1.30
CA GLU A 114 -19.79 12.20 -0.93
C GLU A 114 -20.46 13.50 -1.38
N GLU A 115 -21.40 13.36 -2.32
CA GLU A 115 -22.19 14.40 -2.99
C GLU A 115 -22.03 15.78 -2.36
N ASP A 116 -21.47 16.72 -3.15
CA ASP A 116 -21.56 18.17 -2.98
C ASP A 116 -22.84 18.55 -2.22
N ILE A 117 -22.76 18.64 -0.90
CA ILE A 117 -23.63 19.56 -0.19
C ILE A 117 -23.07 20.89 -0.65
N GLU A 118 -23.79 21.57 -1.56
CA GLU A 118 -23.58 22.99 -1.86
C GLU A 118 -23.56 23.73 -0.51
N SER A 119 -22.40 23.79 0.13
CA SER A 119 -22.18 24.55 1.34
C SER A 119 -21.74 25.91 0.84
N ASP A 120 -22.64 26.88 1.00
CA ASP A 120 -22.25 28.28 0.98
C ASP A 120 -21.06 28.41 1.94
N SER A 121 -19.88 28.59 1.36
CA SER A 121 -18.56 28.54 1.99
C SER A 121 -18.50 29.31 3.33
N GLU A 122 -18.43 28.57 4.44
CA GLU A 122 -17.87 29.04 5.70
C GLU A 122 -16.44 28.49 5.85
N PRO A 123 -15.47 29.28 6.36
CA PRO A 123 -14.08 28.85 6.51
C PRO A 123 -13.89 27.62 7.43
N ASP A 124 -14.89 27.28 8.25
CA ASP A 124 -14.89 26.06 9.08
C ASP A 124 -15.21 24.79 8.27
N ALA A 125 -15.76 24.90 7.05
CA ALA A 125 -16.15 23.74 6.24
C ALA A 125 -14.94 23.02 5.61
N GLU A 126 -13.94 23.77 5.15
CA GLU A 126 -12.71 23.21 4.54
C GLU A 126 -11.87 22.42 5.56
N GLU A 127 -11.74 22.90 6.81
CA GLU A 127 -11.01 22.18 7.85
C GLU A 127 -11.71 20.86 8.24
N VAL A 128 -13.04 20.88 8.32
CA VAL A 128 -13.84 19.67 8.63
C VAL A 128 -13.76 18.64 7.50
N GLU A 129 -13.72 19.08 6.25
CA GLU A 129 -13.57 18.20 5.10
C GLU A 129 -12.17 17.56 5.07
N ALA A 130 -11.12 18.34 5.29
CA ALA A 130 -9.74 17.83 5.37
C ALA A 130 -9.56 16.81 6.52
N GLU A 131 -10.16 17.06 7.68
CA GLU A 131 -10.17 16.12 8.80
C GLU A 131 -10.90 14.81 8.44
N SER A 132 -12.05 14.91 7.77
CA SER A 132 -12.82 13.76 7.27
C SER A 132 -12.03 12.91 6.26
N GLN A 133 -11.33 13.55 5.31
CA GLN A 133 -10.49 12.86 4.34
C GLN A 133 -9.28 12.19 5.00
N LEU A 134 -8.67 12.82 6.00
CA LEU A 134 -7.59 12.21 6.78
C LEU A 134 -8.07 10.96 7.55
N ILE A 135 -9.26 11.04 8.16
CA ILE A 135 -9.88 9.89 8.83
C ILE A 135 -10.15 8.75 7.84
N LYS A 136 -10.72 9.06 6.66
CA LYS A 136 -11.05 8.06 5.62
C LYS A 136 -9.79 7.41 5.03
N SER A 137 -8.69 8.14 4.88
CA SER A 137 -7.40 7.58 4.43
C SER A 137 -6.74 6.71 5.51
N PHE A 138 -6.94 7.04 6.79
CA PHE A 138 -6.43 6.25 7.90
C PHE A 138 -7.24 4.95 8.14
N ALA A 139 -8.57 5.00 8.08
CA ALA A 139 -9.42 3.82 8.12
C ALA A 139 -10.70 4.03 7.31
N ALA A 140 -10.83 3.30 6.20
CA ALA A 140 -11.99 3.44 5.33
C ALA A 140 -13.25 2.79 5.95
N PRO A 141 -14.46 3.18 5.51
CA PRO A 141 -15.70 2.54 5.93
C PRO A 141 -15.65 1.00 5.76
N PRO A 142 -16.13 0.23 6.76
CA PRO A 142 -16.92 0.67 7.91
C PRO A 142 -16.11 1.04 9.17
N LEU A 143 -14.76 1.00 9.11
CA LEU A 143 -13.92 1.21 10.30
C LEU A 143 -13.77 2.68 10.70
N ASP A 144 -13.98 3.62 9.77
CA ASP A 144 -13.98 5.08 10.00
C ASP A 144 -14.79 5.46 11.25
N SER A 145 -15.94 4.80 11.44
CA SER A 145 -16.90 5.08 12.51
C SER A 145 -16.57 4.37 13.82
N MET A 146 -15.62 3.43 13.79
CA MET A 146 -15.22 2.58 14.90
C MET A 146 -13.84 2.93 15.46
N LEU A 147 -13.20 3.98 14.92
CA LEU A 147 -11.89 4.44 15.35
C LEU A 147 -11.79 4.57 16.89
N PRO A 148 -12.75 5.13 17.65
CA PRO A 148 -12.61 5.24 19.10
C PRO A 148 -12.45 3.89 19.83
N ASP A 149 -12.94 2.80 19.25
CA ASP A 149 -12.91 1.46 19.84
C ASP A 149 -11.67 0.64 19.42
N ILE A 150 -10.86 1.17 18.50
CA ILE A 150 -9.64 0.51 18.08
C ILE A 150 -8.54 0.71 19.14
N PRO A 151 -7.96 -0.37 19.67
CA PRO A 151 -6.87 -0.28 20.64
C PRO A 151 -5.56 0.14 19.95
N TYR A 152 -5.35 1.45 19.80
CA TYR A 152 -4.15 2.03 19.18
C TYR A 152 -2.85 1.81 19.96
N SER A 153 -2.83 1.08 21.07
CA SER A 153 -1.62 0.99 21.90
C SER A 153 -0.51 0.29 21.12
N LEU A 154 0.43 1.11 20.63
CA LEU A 154 1.63 0.72 19.92
C LEU A 154 2.85 0.65 20.85
N GLU A 155 2.67 0.51 22.17
CA GLU A 155 3.81 0.59 23.11
C GLU A 155 4.95 -0.36 22.72
N ILE A 156 4.61 -1.58 22.32
CA ILE A 156 5.56 -2.62 21.87
C ILE A 156 6.25 -2.25 20.54
N PHE A 157 5.66 -1.35 19.77
CA PHE A 157 6.15 -0.87 18.48
C PHE A 157 6.88 0.46 18.57
N SER A 158 7.20 0.94 19.79
CA SER A 158 7.94 2.17 20.10
C SER A 158 8.82 2.66 18.93
N GLY A 159 8.35 3.70 18.24
CA GLY A 159 9.04 4.31 17.08
C GLY A 159 8.38 4.04 15.72
N LEU A 160 7.41 3.12 15.62
CA LEU A 160 6.55 2.97 14.45
C LEU A 160 5.32 3.89 14.57
N ILE A 161 4.89 4.41 13.44
CA ILE A 161 3.67 5.20 13.30
C ILE A 161 2.67 4.34 12.54
N LEU A 162 1.47 4.16 13.11
CA LEU A 162 0.39 3.47 12.41
C LEU A 162 -0.02 4.31 11.21
N PHE A 163 0.15 3.74 10.01
CA PHE A 163 -0.13 4.44 8.76
C PHE A 163 -1.61 4.30 8.34
N GLN A 164 -2.12 3.08 8.34
CA GLN A 164 -3.49 2.77 7.90
C GLN A 164 -4.00 1.50 8.58
N ILE A 165 -5.32 1.43 8.78
CA ILE A 165 -6.03 0.25 9.28
C ILE A 165 -6.95 -0.27 8.19
N ASN A 166 -6.84 -1.57 7.91
CA ASN A 166 -7.64 -2.23 6.90
C ASN A 166 -8.46 -3.39 7.47
N LEU A 167 -9.67 -3.56 6.97
CA LEU A 167 -10.57 -4.66 7.27
C LEU A 167 -10.71 -5.58 6.05
N TRP A 168 -10.54 -6.87 6.29
CA TRP A 168 -10.76 -7.91 5.28
C TRP A 168 -11.83 -8.88 5.73
N ILE A 169 -12.92 -8.97 4.98
CA ILE A 169 -14.00 -9.92 5.24
C ILE A 169 -14.28 -10.72 3.98
N GLY A 170 -14.26 -12.04 4.11
CA GLY A 170 -14.59 -12.93 3.02
C GLY A 170 -15.04 -14.28 3.52
N MET A 171 -15.89 -14.93 2.73
CA MET A 171 -16.29 -16.30 2.96
C MET A 171 -15.42 -17.23 2.11
N ALA A 172 -14.56 -18.01 2.76
CA ALA A 172 -13.76 -19.01 2.10
C ALA A 172 -14.64 -20.21 1.71
N SER A 173 -14.48 -20.75 0.49
CA SER A 173 -15.01 -22.07 0.16
C SER A 173 -14.16 -23.15 0.84
N GLU A 174 -14.58 -24.43 0.78
CA GLU A 174 -13.79 -25.55 1.34
C GLU A 174 -12.34 -25.62 0.82
N LYS A 175 -12.07 -25.06 -0.36
CA LYS A 175 -10.72 -25.00 -0.96
C LYS A 175 -9.92 -23.75 -0.57
N GLY A 176 -10.51 -22.85 0.21
CA GLY A 176 -9.92 -21.54 0.53
C GLY A 176 -10.09 -20.51 -0.58
N THR A 177 -9.79 -19.27 -0.25
CA THR A 177 -9.59 -18.16 -1.19
C THR A 177 -8.15 -17.68 -1.03
N SER A 178 -7.51 -17.32 -2.14
CA SER A 178 -6.13 -16.83 -2.13
C SER A 178 -6.08 -15.50 -2.85
N THR A 179 -5.29 -14.60 -2.31
CA THR A 179 -4.77 -13.45 -3.03
C THR A 179 -3.53 -13.88 -3.83
N GLY A 180 -3.22 -13.16 -4.91
CA GLY A 180 -1.96 -13.34 -5.62
C GLY A 180 -0.76 -13.02 -4.72
N LEU A 181 0.41 -13.63 -4.99
CA LEU A 181 1.64 -13.25 -4.31
C LEU A 181 2.01 -11.82 -4.70
N HIS A 182 2.26 -10.97 -3.71
CA HIS A 182 2.66 -9.58 -3.89
C HIS A 182 3.53 -9.14 -2.70
N HIS A 183 3.96 -7.90 -2.71
CA HIS A 183 4.55 -7.24 -1.55
C HIS A 183 3.92 -5.86 -1.37
N ASP A 184 3.96 -5.39 -0.13
CA ASP A 184 3.53 -4.07 0.29
C ASP A 184 4.74 -3.24 0.73
N PHE A 185 4.58 -1.92 0.78
CA PHE A 185 5.65 -1.00 1.18
C PHE A 185 5.78 -0.82 2.69
N HIS A 186 4.70 -1.02 3.43
CA HIS A 186 4.64 -0.80 4.87
C HIS A 186 4.89 -2.10 5.64
N ASP A 187 5.46 -1.97 6.83
CA ASP A 187 5.40 -3.03 7.83
C ASP A 187 3.93 -3.35 8.12
N ASN A 188 3.55 -4.62 8.11
CA ASN A 188 2.16 -5.05 8.20
C ASN A 188 1.93 -5.92 9.44
N PHE A 189 0.95 -5.50 10.26
CA PHE A 189 0.44 -6.25 11.40
C PHE A 189 -0.90 -6.89 11.03
N TYR A 190 -0.84 -8.11 10.52
CA TYR A 190 -2.03 -8.82 10.07
C TYR A 190 -2.69 -9.56 11.25
N CYS A 191 -3.71 -8.97 11.86
CA CYS A 191 -4.50 -9.58 12.93
C CYS A 191 -5.62 -10.48 12.38
N LEU A 192 -5.67 -11.75 12.80
CA LEU A 192 -6.75 -12.66 12.44
C LEU A 192 -7.82 -12.73 13.53
N LYS A 193 -8.94 -12.03 13.32
CA LYS A 193 -10.06 -12.02 14.28
C LYS A 193 -10.96 -13.26 14.22
N GLN A 194 -11.17 -13.87 13.05
CA GLN A 194 -12.02 -15.06 12.93
C GLN A 194 -11.56 -15.95 11.78
N GLY A 195 -11.62 -17.27 11.98
CA GLY A 195 -11.31 -18.26 10.96
C GLY A 195 -9.85 -18.70 10.93
N LYS A 196 -9.31 -18.93 9.73
CA LYS A 196 -7.92 -19.43 9.53
C LYS A 196 -7.34 -18.79 8.27
N LYS A 197 -6.08 -18.36 8.34
CA LYS A 197 -5.34 -17.86 7.17
C LYS A 197 -3.97 -18.52 7.07
N ARG A 198 -3.60 -18.92 5.84
CA ARG A 198 -2.28 -19.48 5.53
C ARG A 198 -1.50 -18.49 4.69
N PHE A 199 -0.36 -18.05 5.19
CA PHE A 199 0.58 -17.19 4.49
C PHE A 199 1.71 -18.01 3.89
N THR A 200 2.10 -17.64 2.67
CA THR A 200 3.35 -18.08 2.04
C THR A 200 4.24 -16.86 1.89
N LEU A 201 5.36 -16.83 2.63
CA LEU A 201 6.28 -15.70 2.68
C LEU A 201 7.58 -16.04 1.95
N PHE A 202 8.12 -15.03 1.26
CA PHE A 202 9.44 -15.06 0.64
C PHE A 202 10.19 -13.79 1.06
N SER A 203 11.49 -13.93 1.31
CA SER A 203 12.33 -12.79 1.69
C SER A 203 12.63 -11.90 0.46
N PRO A 204 12.78 -10.57 0.63
CA PRO A 204 13.24 -9.68 -0.44
C PRO A 204 14.58 -10.10 -1.07
N LYS A 205 15.39 -10.89 -0.37
CA LYS A 205 16.62 -11.49 -0.92
C LYS A 205 16.38 -12.43 -2.09
N ASP A 206 15.18 -13.01 -2.18
CA ASP A 206 14.75 -13.92 -3.24
C ASP A 206 13.90 -13.21 -4.31
N ALA A 207 13.88 -11.86 -4.33
CA ALA A 207 13.06 -11.06 -5.26
C ALA A 207 13.30 -11.40 -6.75
N ASP A 208 14.52 -11.83 -7.10
CA ASP A 208 14.89 -12.28 -8.45
C ASP A 208 14.14 -13.53 -8.92
N LYS A 209 13.51 -14.24 -7.99
CA LYS A 209 12.77 -15.50 -8.22
C LYS A 209 11.26 -15.30 -8.18
N MET A 210 10.78 -14.08 -7.93
CA MET A 210 9.36 -13.81 -7.65
C MET A 210 8.53 -13.51 -8.90
N TYR A 211 9.15 -13.29 -10.06
CA TYR A 211 8.45 -13.02 -11.33
C TYR A 211 7.35 -11.95 -11.22
N THR A 212 7.69 -10.83 -10.57
CA THR A 212 6.82 -9.66 -10.49
C THR A 212 6.38 -9.20 -11.88
N THR A 213 5.20 -8.59 -11.96
CA THR A 213 4.71 -7.91 -13.16
C THR A 213 5.66 -6.78 -13.53
N GLY A 214 6.07 -5.98 -12.53
CA GLY A 214 7.08 -4.95 -12.69
C GLY A 214 8.47 -5.54 -12.86
N THR A 215 9.31 -4.88 -13.67
CA THR A 215 10.73 -5.24 -13.79
C THR A 215 11.50 -4.60 -12.64
N ILE A 216 11.96 -5.41 -11.68
CA ILE A 216 12.74 -4.92 -10.54
C ILE A 216 14.10 -4.40 -11.03
N SER A 217 14.42 -3.14 -10.71
CA SER A 217 15.75 -2.55 -10.92
C SER A 217 16.65 -2.76 -9.72
N ARG A 218 16.11 -2.59 -8.51
CA ARG A 218 16.88 -2.59 -7.27
C ARG A 218 16.04 -3.07 -6.09
N VAL A 219 16.69 -3.73 -5.13
CA VAL A 219 16.16 -3.97 -3.78
C VAL A 219 17.10 -3.29 -2.80
N PHE A 220 16.61 -2.32 -2.04
CA PHE A 220 17.38 -1.56 -1.06
C PHE A 220 17.74 -2.41 0.17
N PRO A 221 18.71 -1.97 1.01
CA PRO A 221 19.11 -2.71 2.21
C PRO A 221 17.96 -3.07 3.16
N ASN A 222 16.94 -2.21 3.25
CA ASN A 222 15.75 -2.41 4.08
C ASN A 222 14.68 -3.29 3.44
N GLY A 223 14.79 -3.64 2.15
CA GLY A 223 13.84 -4.51 1.46
C GLY A 223 12.94 -3.78 0.46
N LEU A 224 12.95 -2.45 0.45
CA LEU A 224 12.19 -1.66 -0.52
C LEU A 224 12.59 -2.03 -1.95
N ILE A 225 11.59 -2.27 -2.81
CA ILE A 225 11.77 -2.69 -4.20
C ILE A 225 11.53 -1.50 -5.14
N GLU A 226 12.56 -1.15 -5.90
CA GLU A 226 12.47 -0.17 -7.00
C GLU A 226 12.21 -0.90 -8.32
N TYR A 227 11.32 -0.34 -9.14
CA TYR A 227 11.04 -0.81 -10.50
C TYR A 227 11.77 0.02 -11.55
N ALA A 228 12.14 -0.62 -12.65
CA ALA A 228 12.86 0.01 -13.75
C ALA A 228 12.07 1.14 -14.44
N ASN A 229 10.74 1.00 -14.51
CA ASN A 229 9.84 1.93 -15.20
C ASN A 229 8.95 2.73 -14.22
N GLY A 230 9.19 2.62 -12.91
CA GLY A 230 8.49 3.41 -11.90
C GLY A 230 9.26 4.68 -11.56
N GLU A 231 8.60 5.57 -10.83
CA GLU A 231 9.26 6.73 -10.24
C GLU A 231 10.44 6.30 -9.36
N LYS A 232 11.46 7.15 -9.32
CA LYS A 232 12.64 6.87 -8.52
C LYS A 232 12.35 7.19 -7.07
N VAL A 233 12.69 6.23 -6.20
CA VAL A 233 12.49 6.32 -4.76
C VAL A 233 13.82 6.26 -4.04
N ARG A 234 13.92 6.96 -2.92
CA ARG A 234 15.01 6.78 -1.95
C ARG A 234 14.74 5.53 -1.12
N ALA A 235 15.76 5.07 -0.38
CA ALA A 235 15.64 3.89 0.47
C ALA A 235 14.55 4.01 1.54
N ASP A 236 14.13 5.21 1.93
CA ASP A 236 13.04 5.46 2.88
C ASP A 236 11.66 5.60 2.21
N GLY A 237 11.56 5.33 0.91
CA GLY A 237 10.30 5.34 0.18
C GLY A 237 9.92 6.69 -0.44
N ALA A 238 10.60 7.78 -0.07
CA ALA A 238 10.31 9.09 -0.63
C ALA A 238 10.63 9.14 -2.13
N TYR A 239 9.67 9.59 -2.94
CA TYR A 239 9.86 9.83 -4.36
C TYR A 239 10.83 11.00 -4.57
N LEU A 240 11.72 10.87 -5.56
CA LEU A 240 12.68 11.93 -5.87
C LEU A 240 11.96 13.20 -6.39
N SER A 241 10.83 13.04 -7.07
CA SER A 241 9.93 14.11 -7.53
C SER A 241 9.39 14.92 -6.35
N ASP A 242 8.81 14.26 -5.35
CA ASP A 242 8.27 14.92 -4.15
C ASP A 242 9.34 15.67 -3.36
N ILE A 243 10.54 15.07 -3.24
CA ILE A 243 11.67 15.74 -2.58
C ILE A 243 12.07 16.99 -3.36
N ALA A 244 12.11 16.92 -4.70
CA ALA A 244 12.46 18.05 -5.53
C ALA A 244 11.43 19.18 -5.41
N ARG A 245 10.13 18.85 -5.47
CA ARG A 245 9.03 19.80 -5.26
C ARG A 245 9.08 20.46 -3.89
N TRP A 246 9.23 19.68 -2.82
CA TRP A 246 9.37 20.22 -1.47
C TRP A 246 10.56 21.18 -1.33
N LYS A 247 11.71 20.88 -1.96
CA LYS A 247 12.86 21.80 -1.94
C LYS A 247 12.55 23.12 -2.64
N VAL A 248 11.81 23.09 -3.75
CA VAL A 248 11.39 24.29 -4.49
C VAL A 248 10.45 25.12 -3.60
N GLU A 249 9.42 24.51 -3.02
CA GLU A 249 8.48 25.19 -2.10
C GLU A 249 9.20 25.85 -0.91
N GLN A 250 10.18 25.15 -0.31
CA GLN A 250 10.99 25.72 0.77
C GLN A 250 11.85 26.89 0.29
N ALA A 251 12.43 26.82 -0.91
CA ALA A 251 13.24 27.90 -1.47
C ALA A 251 12.40 29.13 -1.83
N GLU A 252 11.17 28.94 -2.35
CA GLU A 252 10.21 30.02 -2.59
C GLU A 252 9.83 30.72 -1.29
N PHE A 253 9.51 29.94 -0.24
CA PHE A 253 9.20 30.48 1.07
C PHE A 253 10.39 31.24 1.69
N GLU A 254 11.60 30.69 1.59
CA GLU A 254 12.84 31.37 2.02
C GLU A 254 13.01 32.71 1.28
N LEU A 255 12.82 32.73 -0.04
CA LEU A 255 12.96 33.93 -0.87
C LEU A 255 11.92 35.02 -0.54
N GLU A 256 10.65 34.63 -0.33
CA GLU A 256 9.57 35.55 0.02
C GLU A 256 9.85 36.26 1.36
N ASN A 257 10.41 35.54 2.32
CA ASN A 257 10.65 36.02 3.68
C ASN A 257 12.05 36.60 3.91
N ALA A 258 12.92 36.58 2.89
CA ALA A 258 14.30 37.05 3.00
C ALA A 258 14.44 38.58 2.91
N PRO A 259 15.44 39.17 3.59
CA PRO A 259 15.88 40.53 3.34
C PRO A 259 16.29 40.74 1.88
N GLU A 260 16.08 41.96 1.33
CA GLU A 260 16.41 42.29 -0.07
C GLU A 260 17.87 42.02 -0.46
N GLU A 261 18.80 42.10 0.49
CA GLU A 261 20.22 41.84 0.28
C GLU A 261 20.56 40.37 0.02
N ASP A 262 19.70 39.44 0.43
CA ASP A 262 19.88 37.99 0.27
C ASP A 262 19.09 37.42 -0.93
N LYS A 263 18.15 38.20 -1.50
CA LYS A 263 17.23 37.71 -2.54
C LYS A 263 17.91 37.28 -3.83
N GLU A 264 18.93 38.00 -4.29
CA GLU A 264 19.64 37.66 -5.54
C GLU A 264 20.30 36.26 -5.46
N GLU A 265 20.84 35.88 -4.29
CA GLU A 265 21.42 34.54 -4.08
C GLU A 265 20.33 33.46 -3.98
N LEU A 266 19.22 33.77 -3.31
CA LEU A 266 18.08 32.85 -3.15
C LEU A 266 17.33 32.62 -4.47
N GLU A 267 17.16 33.63 -5.31
CA GLU A 267 16.60 33.50 -6.66
C GLU A 267 17.41 32.53 -7.51
N LYS A 268 18.73 32.64 -7.47
CA LYS A 268 19.62 31.71 -8.19
C LYS A 268 19.51 30.28 -7.64
N LYS A 269 19.44 30.11 -6.32
CA LYS A 269 19.24 28.79 -5.69
C LYS A 269 17.90 28.19 -6.10
N LEU A 270 16.84 28.99 -6.16
CA LEU A 270 15.51 28.57 -6.62
C LEU A 270 15.55 28.12 -8.08
N GLU A 271 16.19 28.87 -8.98
CA GLU A 271 16.35 28.49 -10.39
C GLU A 271 17.07 27.14 -10.54
N GLU A 272 18.16 26.93 -9.80
CA GLU A 272 18.89 25.64 -9.80
C GLU A 272 18.03 24.47 -9.30
N LEU A 273 17.17 24.69 -8.30
CA LEU A 273 16.26 23.67 -7.77
C LEU A 273 15.10 23.36 -8.72
N MET A 274 14.55 24.39 -9.38
CA MET A 274 13.51 24.22 -10.41
C MET A 274 14.06 23.42 -11.61
N ASP A 275 15.30 23.68 -12.02
CA ASP A 275 15.98 22.91 -13.05
C ASP A 275 16.19 21.44 -12.61
N GLU A 276 16.63 21.19 -11.36
CA GLU A 276 16.77 19.83 -10.81
C GLU A 276 15.41 19.09 -10.83
N MET A 277 14.34 19.74 -10.36
CA MET A 277 12.98 19.21 -10.36
C MET A 277 12.52 18.86 -11.77
N PHE A 278 12.70 19.77 -12.73
CA PHE A 278 12.34 19.55 -14.12
C PHE A 278 13.10 18.36 -14.74
N GLN A 279 14.37 18.15 -14.40
CA GLN A 279 15.12 16.98 -14.87
C GLN A 279 14.65 15.68 -14.22
N ILE A 280 14.26 15.71 -12.95
CA ILE A 280 13.75 14.54 -12.21
C ILE A 280 12.37 14.13 -12.73
N GLU A 281 11.50 15.11 -13.00
CA GLU A 281 10.15 14.89 -13.54
C GLU A 281 10.16 14.59 -15.05
N GLY A 282 11.14 15.13 -15.78
CA GLY A 282 11.81 14.48 -16.90
C GLY A 282 10.96 13.91 -18.05
N GLY A 283 9.75 14.41 -18.32
CA GLY A 283 8.98 14.06 -19.52
C GLY A 283 7.52 13.63 -19.30
N LEU A 284 6.97 13.69 -18.10
CA LEU A 284 5.54 13.95 -17.97
C LEU A 284 5.35 15.41 -18.38
N ALA A 285 4.67 15.64 -19.50
CA ALA A 285 4.27 17.00 -19.82
C ALA A 285 3.48 17.51 -18.62
N MET A 286 4.06 18.42 -17.83
CA MET A 286 3.25 19.42 -17.18
C MET A 286 2.39 19.95 -18.32
N ASP A 287 1.07 19.81 -18.21
CA ASP A 287 0.13 20.55 -19.03
C ASP A 287 0.37 22.03 -18.69
N MET A 288 1.45 22.59 -19.26
CA MET A 288 1.62 24.02 -19.34
C MET A 288 0.50 24.45 -20.26
N GLU A 289 -0.60 24.92 -19.67
CA GLU A 289 -1.70 25.49 -20.41
C GLU A 289 -1.17 26.72 -21.14
N GLU A 290 -0.72 26.53 -22.39
CA GLU A 290 -0.21 27.62 -23.20
C GLU A 290 -1.40 28.41 -23.74
N TYR A 291 -1.69 29.53 -23.08
CA TYR A 291 -2.66 30.51 -23.56
C TYR A 291 -2.07 31.28 -24.76
N ASP A 292 -2.86 31.50 -25.82
CA ASP A 292 -2.49 32.46 -26.86
C ASP A 292 -2.59 33.91 -26.35
N GLU A 293 -2.11 34.90 -27.11
CA GLU A 293 -2.21 36.34 -26.79
C GLU A 293 -3.67 36.84 -26.61
N LYS A 294 -4.66 35.97 -26.82
CA LYS A 294 -6.10 36.22 -26.64
C LYS A 294 -6.73 35.39 -25.52
N GLY A 295 -5.95 34.62 -24.76
CA GLY A 295 -6.43 33.82 -23.63
C GLY A 295 -7.10 32.50 -24.02
N ASN A 296 -6.85 31.95 -25.21
CA ASN A 296 -7.35 30.62 -25.59
C ASN A 296 -6.30 29.52 -25.39
N LYS A 297 -6.72 28.38 -24.84
CA LYS A 297 -5.90 27.18 -24.62
C LYS A 297 -5.43 26.58 -25.96
N ARG A 298 -4.12 26.53 -26.20
CA ARG A 298 -3.52 25.87 -27.38
C ARG A 298 -3.25 24.40 -27.09
N THR A 299 -3.91 23.51 -27.82
CA THR A 299 -3.61 22.07 -27.82
C THR A 299 -2.51 21.77 -28.85
N LEU A 300 -1.29 21.52 -28.38
CA LEU A 300 -0.19 21.05 -29.22
C LEU A 300 -0.30 19.54 -29.47
N SER A 301 -0.91 19.17 -30.60
CA SER A 301 -0.85 17.81 -31.14
C SER A 301 0.56 17.53 -31.67
N THR A 302 1.44 16.95 -30.85
CA THR A 302 2.69 16.37 -31.35
C THR A 302 2.48 14.92 -31.79
N ASP A 303 2.25 14.76 -33.09
CA ASP A 303 2.19 13.48 -33.79
C ASP A 303 3.61 12.88 -33.87
N SER A 304 3.97 12.06 -32.88
CA SER A 304 5.24 11.31 -32.86
C SER A 304 4.97 9.83 -32.94
N SER A 305 5.00 9.34 -34.18
CA SER A 305 4.92 7.94 -34.59
C SER A 305 6.10 7.11 -34.07
N ASN A 306 6.08 6.73 -32.78
CA ASN A 306 6.94 5.70 -32.24
C ASN A 306 6.17 4.39 -32.10
N LYS A 307 6.60 3.36 -32.86
CA LYS A 307 6.15 1.97 -32.75
C LYS A 307 6.38 1.46 -31.33
N LYS A 308 5.40 1.65 -30.43
CA LYS A 308 5.32 0.94 -29.17
C LYS A 308 5.16 -0.55 -29.49
N GLN A 309 6.19 -1.34 -29.18
CA GLN A 309 6.01 -2.77 -28.99
C GLN A 309 4.90 -2.94 -27.95
N LYS A 310 3.83 -3.63 -28.33
CA LYS A 310 2.78 -4.10 -27.42
C LYS A 310 3.42 -5.00 -26.36
N ILE A 311 3.85 -4.40 -25.26
CA ILE A 311 3.90 -5.10 -23.98
C ILE A 311 2.42 -5.27 -23.62
N GLN A 312 1.97 -6.51 -23.44
CA GLN A 312 0.68 -6.77 -22.82
C GLN A 312 0.72 -6.11 -21.44
N GLU A 313 0.04 -4.98 -21.27
CA GLU A 313 -0.28 -4.46 -19.96
C GLU A 313 -1.01 -5.59 -19.22
N SER A 314 -0.39 -6.05 -18.14
CA SER A 314 -1.05 -6.98 -17.23
C SER A 314 -1.97 -6.14 -16.35
N ASP A 315 -3.21 -6.58 -16.15
CA ASP A 315 -4.18 -5.88 -15.30
C ASP A 315 -3.70 -5.69 -13.83
N ASN A 316 -2.66 -6.41 -13.40
CA ASN A 316 -2.16 -6.34 -12.03
C ASN A 316 -1.04 -5.30 -11.85
N PRO A 317 -0.94 -4.66 -10.66
CA PRO A 317 0.13 -3.74 -10.32
C PRO A 317 1.54 -4.35 -10.41
N PRO A 318 2.60 -3.52 -10.53
CA PRO A 318 3.99 -3.98 -10.61
C PRO A 318 4.43 -4.92 -9.47
N SER A 319 3.90 -4.74 -8.26
CA SER A 319 4.19 -5.53 -7.05
C SER A 319 3.66 -6.95 -7.06
N PHE A 320 2.69 -7.26 -7.92
CA PHE A 320 2.12 -8.60 -7.99
C PHE A 320 3.05 -9.54 -8.76
N SER A 321 3.12 -10.78 -8.28
CA SER A 321 3.79 -11.89 -8.94
C SER A 321 2.87 -12.51 -9.98
N ARG A 322 3.45 -12.89 -11.11
CA ARG A 322 2.75 -13.67 -12.15
C ARG A 322 2.69 -15.17 -11.81
N VAL A 323 3.29 -15.61 -10.71
CA VAL A 323 3.32 -17.02 -10.31
C VAL A 323 1.95 -17.45 -9.78
N PRO A 324 1.30 -18.47 -10.39
CA PRO A 324 0.01 -18.96 -9.91
C PRO A 324 0.11 -19.63 -8.53
N VAL A 325 -0.94 -19.51 -7.73
CA VAL A 325 -1.04 -20.10 -6.39
C VAL A 325 -0.72 -21.60 -6.39
N ALA A 326 -1.21 -22.35 -7.37
CA ALA A 326 -0.92 -23.79 -7.48
C ALA A 326 0.59 -24.09 -7.59
N VAL A 327 1.37 -23.21 -8.22
CA VAL A 327 2.83 -23.35 -8.33
C VAL A 327 3.49 -23.04 -6.99
N LEU A 328 3.02 -22.01 -6.27
CA LEU A 328 3.46 -21.70 -4.91
C LEU A 328 3.17 -22.86 -3.95
N GLU A 329 2.10 -23.62 -4.18
CA GLU A 329 1.71 -24.81 -3.42
C GLU A 329 2.50 -26.07 -3.79
N GLY A 330 3.46 -25.99 -4.72
CA GLY A 330 4.39 -27.06 -5.03
C GLY A 330 4.14 -27.75 -6.37
N LYS A 331 3.21 -27.26 -7.20
CA LYS A 331 3.08 -27.74 -8.58
C LYS A 331 4.29 -27.29 -9.40
N GLU A 332 4.96 -28.23 -10.05
CA GLU A 332 6.07 -27.90 -10.94
C GLU A 332 5.62 -26.98 -12.08
N SER A 333 6.46 -26.00 -12.40
CA SER A 333 6.26 -25.09 -13.53
C SER A 333 7.55 -24.91 -14.32
N LYS A 334 7.45 -25.08 -15.64
CA LYS A 334 8.52 -24.74 -16.59
C LYS A 334 8.60 -23.23 -16.85
N GLU A 335 7.50 -22.51 -16.62
CA GLU A 335 7.41 -21.06 -16.84
C GLU A 335 8.03 -20.28 -15.67
N PHE A 336 7.93 -20.81 -14.45
CA PHE A 336 8.45 -20.18 -13.23
C PHE A 336 9.52 -21.05 -12.54
N PRO A 337 10.60 -21.46 -13.23
CA PRO A 337 11.54 -22.45 -12.71
C PRO A 337 12.32 -21.99 -11.48
N LEU A 338 12.53 -20.68 -11.30
CA LEU A 338 13.32 -20.14 -10.20
C LEU A 338 12.57 -20.13 -8.86
N ILE A 339 11.24 -20.21 -8.87
CA ILE A 339 10.44 -20.18 -7.63
C ILE A 339 10.78 -21.35 -6.70
N SER A 340 11.12 -22.50 -7.28
CA SER A 340 11.57 -23.70 -6.55
C SER A 340 12.89 -23.51 -5.80
N LYS A 341 13.65 -22.47 -6.16
CA LYS A 341 14.94 -22.11 -5.54
C LYS A 341 14.81 -20.99 -4.51
N ALA A 342 13.62 -20.44 -4.32
CA ALA A 342 13.35 -19.43 -3.29
C ALA A 342 13.12 -20.13 -1.94
N THR A 343 13.49 -19.48 -0.84
CA THR A 343 13.25 -20.06 0.49
C THR A 343 11.84 -19.72 0.92
N LYS A 344 10.96 -20.71 0.85
CA LYS A 344 9.55 -20.60 1.19
C LYS A 344 9.33 -20.77 2.68
N VAL A 345 8.63 -19.83 3.31
CA VAL A 345 8.10 -19.97 4.68
C VAL A 345 6.58 -20.07 4.60
N VAL A 346 6.01 -21.08 5.26
CA VAL A 346 4.55 -21.23 5.38
C VAL A 346 4.14 -20.99 6.82
N VAL A 347 3.18 -20.08 7.01
CA VAL A 347 2.65 -19.71 8.31
C VAL A 347 1.16 -19.97 8.32
N GLU A 348 0.68 -20.69 9.32
CA GLU A 348 -0.76 -20.80 9.61
C GLU A 348 -1.08 -19.89 10.80
N LEU A 349 -1.90 -18.88 10.55
CA LEU A 349 -2.34 -17.92 11.55
C LEU A 349 -3.69 -18.40 12.12
N LYS A 350 -3.80 -18.36 13.44
CA LYS A 350 -5.03 -18.71 14.18
C LYS A 350 -5.75 -17.47 14.67
N GLU A 351 -7.02 -17.66 15.03
CA GLU A 351 -7.81 -16.63 15.69
C GLU A 351 -7.09 -16.04 16.91
N GLY A 352 -7.04 -14.70 16.98
CA GLY A 352 -6.35 -13.93 18.01
C GLY A 352 -4.84 -13.82 17.84
N GLU A 353 -4.25 -14.41 16.79
CA GLU A 353 -2.84 -14.24 16.45
C GLU A 353 -2.66 -13.10 15.42
N THR A 354 -1.57 -12.34 15.58
CA THR A 354 -1.16 -11.29 14.64
C THR A 354 0.16 -11.65 13.98
N LEU A 355 0.22 -11.63 12.66
CA LEU A 355 1.45 -11.82 11.89
C LEU A 355 2.11 -10.47 11.61
N LEU A 356 3.34 -10.28 12.07
CA LEU A 356 4.22 -9.20 11.61
C LEU A 356 4.98 -9.65 10.36
N VAL A 357 4.88 -8.87 9.29
CA VAL A 357 5.76 -8.94 8.11
C VAL A 357 6.34 -7.54 7.88
N SER A 358 7.65 -7.46 7.64
CA SER A 358 8.42 -6.21 7.55
C SER A 358 9.45 -6.31 6.42
#